data_AF-A0A1F7FUC3-F1
#
_entry.id   AF-A0A1F7FUC3-F1
#
_cell.length_a   1.000
_cell.length_b   1.000
_cell.length_c   1.000
_cell.angle_alpha   90.00
_cell.angle_beta   90.00
_cell.angle_gamma   90.00
#
_symmetry.space_group_name_H-M   'P 1'
#
loop_
_entity.id
_entity.type
_entity.pdbx_description
1 polymer ?
#
loop_
_entity_poly.entity_id
_entity_poly.type
_entity_poly.pdbx_seq_one_letter_code
_entity_poly.pdbx_strand_id
1 'polypeptide(L)'
;MSDKRPDRTSYAAWYGFFLILLLTPRIWLCFVPGTFNYRTFLVPYHPMLNKNCAGNMRVITGAIEMYNMDKNEMLDTVNSEADLQILIDSGYLKGDMPRCAKFYEDDHPALSLWLGWGRSVVSVPDCYEGHNLSRDGKLRCKLHGEISD
;
A
#
# COMPACT_ATOMS: atom_id res chain seq x y z
N MET A 1 64.07 -50.38 24.37
CA MET A 1 63.97 -48.95 24.77
C MET A 1 63.37 -48.21 23.58
N SER A 2 62.09 -47.85 23.66
CA SER A 2 61.33 -47.27 22.55
C SER A 2 61.38 -45.74 22.68
N ASP A 3 62.09 -45.09 21.77
CA ASP A 3 62.21 -43.63 21.71
C ASP A 3 60.97 -43.05 21.00
N LYS A 4 60.03 -42.48 21.76
CA LYS A 4 58.87 -41.74 21.23
C LYS A 4 59.20 -40.25 21.26
N ARG A 5 59.60 -39.70 20.12
CA ARG A 5 59.64 -38.24 19.93
C ARG A 5 58.20 -37.69 19.85
N PRO A 6 57.85 -36.63 20.60
CA PRO A 6 56.53 -36.02 20.52
C PRO A 6 56.40 -35.17 19.24
N ASP A 7 55.35 -35.42 18.46
CA ASP A 7 55.01 -34.72 17.22
C ASP A 7 54.68 -33.24 17.48
N ARG A 8 55.66 -32.38 17.20
CA ARG A 8 55.57 -30.90 17.30
C ARG A 8 54.68 -30.26 16.21
N THR A 9 54.11 -31.05 15.31
CA THR A 9 53.35 -30.61 14.13
C THR A 9 51.86 -30.35 14.40
N SER A 10 51.31 -30.83 15.51
CA SER A 10 49.87 -30.71 15.78
C SER A 10 49.45 -29.28 16.19
N TYR A 11 50.18 -28.65 17.12
CA TYR A 11 49.76 -27.37 17.69
C TYR A 11 49.82 -26.20 16.69
N ALA A 12 50.80 -26.18 15.79
CA ALA A 12 50.92 -25.12 14.78
C ALA A 12 49.73 -25.10 13.80
N ALA A 13 49.17 -26.27 13.47
CA ALA A 13 48.00 -26.39 12.60
C ALA A 13 46.74 -25.85 13.29
N TRP A 14 46.57 -26.12 14.59
CA TRP A 14 45.43 -25.63 15.37
C TRP A 14 45.46 -24.11 15.58
N TYR A 15 46.64 -23.53 15.84
CA TYR A 15 46.77 -22.07 15.97
C TYR A 15 46.56 -21.35 14.63
N GLY A 16 47.01 -21.92 13.51
CA GLY A 16 46.73 -21.37 12.18
C GLY A 16 45.23 -21.35 11.85
N PHE A 17 44.51 -22.41 12.20
CA PHE A 17 43.06 -22.50 11.97
C PHE A 17 42.26 -21.50 12.81
N PHE A 18 42.63 -21.32 14.09
CA PHE A 18 42.00 -20.32 14.96
C PHE A 18 42.32 -18.88 14.54
N LEU A 19 43.51 -18.61 14.01
CA LEU A 19 43.87 -17.27 13.53
C LEU A 19 43.08 -16.87 12.26
N ILE A 20 42.81 -17.83 11.37
CA ILE A 20 42.00 -17.61 10.15
C ILE A 20 40.53 -17.31 10.50
N LEU A 21 39.98 -17.98 11.53
CA LEU A 21 38.62 -17.74 12.02
C LEU A 21 38.48 -16.36 12.71
N LEU A 22 39.52 -15.87 13.39
CA LEU A 22 39.49 -14.58 14.07
C LEU A 22 39.79 -13.38 13.14
N LEU A 23 40.51 -13.59 12.03
CA LEU A 23 40.88 -12.52 11.08
C LEU A 23 39.90 -12.34 9.91
N THR A 24 38.85 -13.16 9.81
CA THR A 24 37.84 -13.04 8.75
C THR A 24 36.44 -12.70 9.28
N PRO A 25 36.20 -11.53 9.91
CA PRO A 25 34.85 -11.09 10.27
C PRO A 25 33.98 -10.71 9.04
N ARG A 26 34.39 -11.09 7.82
CA ARG A 26 33.86 -10.55 6.56
C ARG A 26 33.32 -11.57 5.56
N ILE A 27 33.26 -12.86 5.89
CA ILE A 27 32.70 -13.86 4.96
C ILE A 27 31.18 -14.06 5.16
N TRP A 28 30.60 -13.55 6.24
CA TRP A 28 29.16 -13.63 6.50
C TRP A 28 28.31 -12.50 5.93
N LEU A 29 28.90 -11.49 5.28
CA LEU A 29 28.15 -10.33 4.75
C LEU A 29 27.77 -10.43 3.25
N CYS A 30 28.10 -11.53 2.56
CA CYS A 30 27.79 -11.67 1.13
C CYS A 30 26.56 -12.53 0.81
N PHE A 31 25.82 -13.00 1.81
CA PHE A 31 24.49 -13.60 1.61
C PHE A 31 23.39 -12.65 2.07
N VAL A 32 23.27 -11.50 1.41
CA VAL A 32 21.97 -10.83 1.30
C VAL A 32 21.46 -11.15 -0.11
N PRO A 33 20.59 -12.17 -0.27
CA PRO A 33 20.00 -12.45 -1.56
C PRO A 33 19.02 -11.32 -1.90
N GLY A 34 19.27 -10.64 -3.02
CA GLY A 34 18.23 -9.89 -3.74
C GLY A 34 17.94 -8.48 -3.25
N THR A 35 18.85 -7.54 -3.45
CA THR A 35 18.42 -6.16 -3.73
C THR A 35 18.20 -6.04 -5.24
N PHE A 36 17.09 -6.62 -5.72
CA PHE A 36 16.50 -6.23 -6.99
C PHE A 36 16.17 -4.75 -6.87
N ASN A 37 16.96 -3.93 -7.55
CA ASN A 37 16.82 -2.49 -7.59
C ASN A 37 15.69 -2.17 -8.58
N TYR A 38 14.44 -2.33 -8.16
CA TYR A 38 13.35 -1.61 -8.81
C TYR A 38 13.38 -0.20 -8.24
N ARG A 39 13.73 0.75 -9.12
CA ARG A 39 13.42 2.17 -8.95
C ARG A 39 12.11 2.30 -8.20
N THR A 40 12.14 2.95 -7.05
CA THR A 40 10.99 3.55 -6.38
C THR A 40 10.37 4.57 -7.33
N PHE A 41 9.61 4.06 -8.29
CA PHE A 41 8.52 4.79 -8.89
C PHE A 41 7.53 4.92 -7.75
N LEU A 42 7.18 6.15 -7.36
CA LEU A 42 5.90 6.41 -6.72
C LEU A 42 4.86 5.67 -7.56
N VAL A 43 4.43 4.48 -7.18
CA VAL A 43 3.38 3.77 -7.91
C VAL A 43 2.11 4.49 -7.50
N PRO A 44 1.58 5.42 -8.33
CA PRO A 44 0.39 6.16 -7.97
C PRO A 44 -0.88 5.28 -8.09
N TYR A 45 -0.68 3.97 -8.28
CA TYR A 45 -1.64 3.10 -8.95
C TYR A 45 -1.52 1.66 -8.43
N HIS A 46 -2.03 1.41 -7.22
CA HIS A 46 -2.22 0.03 -6.78
C HIS A 46 -3.48 -0.51 -7.47
N PRO A 47 -3.40 -1.50 -8.38
CA PRO A 47 -4.51 -1.89 -9.25
C PRO A 47 -5.73 -2.41 -8.48
N MET A 48 -5.53 -2.98 -7.28
CA MET A 48 -6.63 -3.40 -6.41
C MET A 48 -7.39 -2.22 -5.77
N LEU A 49 -6.70 -1.14 -5.41
CA LEU A 49 -7.34 0.04 -4.82
C LEU A 49 -8.16 0.82 -5.84
N ASN A 50 -7.67 0.89 -7.09
CA ASN A 50 -8.42 1.49 -8.18
C ASN A 50 -9.67 0.70 -8.54
N LYS A 51 -9.63 -0.64 -8.49
CA LYS A 51 -10.83 -1.47 -8.70
C LYS A 51 -11.90 -1.22 -7.63
N ASN A 52 -11.49 -1.15 -6.36
CA ASN A 52 -12.43 -0.85 -5.28
C ASN A 52 -13.00 0.57 -5.41
N CYS A 53 -12.15 1.55 -5.72
CA CYS A 53 -12.59 2.93 -5.94
C CYS A 53 -13.57 3.03 -7.10
N ALA A 54 -13.28 2.38 -8.25
CA ALA A 54 -14.17 2.33 -9.39
C ALA A 54 -15.52 1.65 -9.07
N GLY A 55 -15.50 0.53 -8.34
CA GLY A 55 -16.70 -0.14 -7.87
C GLY A 55 -17.58 0.79 -7.03
N ASN A 56 -16.99 1.50 -6.07
CA ASN A 56 -17.70 2.47 -5.23
C ASN A 56 -18.29 3.62 -6.06
N MET A 57 -17.55 4.17 -7.03
CA MET A 57 -18.06 5.25 -7.89
C MET A 57 -19.30 4.81 -8.65
N ARG A 58 -19.33 3.60 -9.20
CA ARG A 58 -20.52 3.07 -9.89
C ARG A 58 -21.73 2.93 -8.97
N VAL A 59 -21.52 2.46 -7.74
CA VAL A 59 -22.59 2.33 -6.74
C VAL A 59 -23.15 3.70 -6.36
N ILE A 60 -22.27 4.68 -6.14
CA ILE A 60 -22.67 6.05 -5.79
C ILE A 60 -23.41 6.70 -6.97
N THR A 61 -22.90 6.61 -8.19
CA THR A 61 -23.57 7.13 -9.39
C THR A 61 -24.95 6.50 -9.58
N GLY A 62 -25.07 5.18 -9.43
CA GLY A 62 -26.38 4.50 -9.50
C GLY A 62 -27.34 4.96 -8.40
N ALA A 63 -26.85 5.18 -7.17
CA ALA A 63 -27.66 5.72 -6.08
C ALA A 63 -28.14 7.15 -6.37
N ILE A 64 -27.29 8.00 -6.95
CA ILE A 64 -27.65 9.37 -7.36
C ILE A 64 -28.70 9.34 -8.47
N GLU A 65 -28.53 8.49 -9.48
CA GLU A 65 -29.50 8.33 -10.56
C GLU A 65 -30.86 7.89 -10.03
N MET A 66 -30.90 6.89 -9.13
CA MET A 66 -32.13 6.45 -8.48
C MET A 66 -32.76 7.56 -7.63
N TYR A 67 -31.96 8.28 -6.84
CA TYR A 67 -32.42 9.43 -6.07
C TYR A 67 -33.07 10.50 -6.98
N ASN A 68 -32.42 10.83 -8.10
CA ASN A 68 -32.89 11.84 -9.05
C ASN A 68 -34.15 11.41 -9.81
N MET A 69 -34.43 10.11 -9.92
CA MET A 69 -35.68 9.61 -10.50
C MET A 69 -36.85 9.61 -9.49
N ASP A 70 -36.57 9.33 -8.22
CA ASP A 70 -37.59 9.20 -7.18
C ASP A 70 -37.94 10.54 -6.50
N LYS A 71 -37.03 11.52 -6.53
CA LYS A 71 -37.21 12.84 -5.92
C LYS A 71 -37.32 13.93 -6.99
N ASN A 72 -38.12 14.96 -6.69
CA ASN A 72 -38.30 16.11 -7.59
C ASN A 72 -37.13 17.12 -7.53
N GLU A 73 -36.22 16.94 -6.57
CA GLU A 73 -35.03 17.77 -6.40
C GLU A 73 -33.80 16.94 -6.80
N MET A 74 -33.10 17.39 -7.84
CA MET A 74 -31.93 16.68 -8.36
C MET A 74 -30.69 17.00 -7.52
N LEU A 75 -29.95 15.95 -7.18
CA LEU A 75 -28.64 16.08 -6.56
C LEU A 75 -27.63 16.49 -7.63
N ASP A 76 -27.36 17.79 -7.74
CA ASP A 76 -26.49 18.33 -8.79
C ASP A 76 -24.99 18.27 -8.43
N THR A 77 -24.67 18.31 -7.15
CA THR A 77 -23.28 18.32 -6.66
C THR A 77 -23.08 17.37 -5.50
N VAL A 78 -21.92 16.71 -5.49
CA VAL A 78 -21.42 15.93 -4.37
C VAL A 78 -20.05 16.48 -4.05
N ASN A 79 -19.88 17.17 -2.93
CA ASN A 79 -18.57 17.71 -2.52
C ASN A 79 -18.20 17.33 -1.10
N SER A 80 -19.19 16.98 -0.28
CA SER A 80 -19.05 16.68 1.13
C SER A 80 -19.73 15.36 1.48
N GLU A 81 -19.29 14.76 2.59
CA GLU A 81 -19.93 13.62 3.20
C GLU A 81 -21.41 13.86 3.52
N ALA A 82 -21.84 15.11 3.72
CA ALA A 82 -23.26 15.40 3.94
C ALA A 82 -24.14 15.02 2.74
N ASP A 83 -23.63 15.21 1.51
CA ASP A 83 -24.39 14.90 0.29
C ASP A 83 -24.56 13.38 0.12
N LEU A 84 -23.53 12.61 0.46
CA LEU A 84 -23.63 11.15 0.47
C LEU A 84 -24.46 10.64 1.65
N GLN A 85 -24.48 11.36 2.78
CA GLN A 85 -25.31 11.01 3.93
C GLN A 85 -26.80 11.07 3.56
N ILE A 86 -27.22 12.03 2.73
CA ILE A 86 -28.59 12.08 2.20
C ILE A 86 -28.94 10.78 1.47
N LEU A 87 -28.02 10.21 0.69
CA LEU A 87 -28.23 8.95 -0.04
C LEU A 87 -28.31 7.74 0.90
N ILE A 88 -27.59 7.77 2.02
CA ILE A 88 -27.68 6.73 3.07
C ILE A 88 -29.02 6.85 3.82
N ASP A 89 -29.37 8.06 4.24
CA ASP A 89 -30.58 8.35 5.02
C ASP A 89 -31.86 8.08 4.22
N SER A 90 -31.80 8.29 2.89
CA SER A 90 -32.89 7.96 1.96
C SER A 90 -32.88 6.51 1.50
N GLY A 91 -31.90 5.71 1.91
CA GLY A 91 -31.87 4.26 1.71
C GLY A 91 -31.34 3.80 0.35
N TYR A 92 -30.74 4.68 -0.46
CA TYR A 92 -30.10 4.29 -1.73
C TYR A 92 -28.70 3.70 -1.52
N LEU A 93 -28.01 4.10 -0.44
CA LEU A 93 -26.72 3.52 -0.03
C LEU A 93 -26.88 2.70 1.26
N LYS A 94 -26.21 1.54 1.30
CA LYS A 94 -26.30 0.63 2.44
C LYS A 94 -25.30 1.00 3.53
N GLY A 95 -25.80 1.65 4.58
CA GLY A 95 -25.27 1.67 5.96
C GLY A 95 -23.94 2.39 6.21
N ASP A 96 -22.94 2.15 5.38
CA ASP A 96 -21.60 2.73 5.53
C ASP A 96 -21.31 3.73 4.41
N MET A 97 -20.69 4.85 4.80
CA MET A 97 -20.19 5.83 3.85
C MET A 97 -19.10 5.19 2.99
N PRO A 98 -19.21 5.21 1.64
CA PRO A 98 -18.18 4.67 0.78
C PRO A 98 -16.91 5.50 0.98
N ARG A 99 -15.81 4.80 1.29
CA ARG A 99 -14.49 5.41 1.45
C ARG A 99 -13.55 4.88 0.38
N CYS A 100 -12.61 5.71 -0.02
CA CYS A 100 -11.47 5.29 -0.81
C CYS A 100 -10.29 5.01 0.12
N ALA A 101 -9.39 4.14 -0.35
CA ALA A 101 -8.18 3.81 0.37
C ALA A 101 -6.98 4.35 -0.38
N LYS A 102 -6.06 4.99 0.37
CA LYS A 102 -4.77 5.46 -0.11
C LYS A 102 -3.69 4.52 0.39
N PHE A 103 -2.82 4.08 -0.52
CA PHE A 103 -1.64 3.32 -0.16
C PHE A 103 -0.48 4.28 0.12
N TYR A 104 0.16 4.11 1.27
CA TYR A 104 1.45 4.70 1.55
C TYR A 104 2.49 3.59 1.44
N GLU A 105 3.32 3.66 0.41
CA GLU A 105 4.53 2.85 0.31
C GLU A 105 5.68 3.70 0.85
N ASP A 106 6.49 3.12 1.75
CA ASP A 106 7.59 3.86 2.36
C ASP A 106 8.62 4.26 1.29
N ASP A 107 8.88 5.56 1.16
CA ASP A 107 9.92 6.09 0.26
C ASP A 107 11.36 5.72 0.72
N HIS A 108 11.51 5.07 1.88
CA HIS A 108 12.78 4.72 2.51
C HIS A 108 12.86 3.26 2.94
N PRO A 109 13.20 2.33 2.02
CA PRO A 109 13.26 0.89 2.31
C PRO A 109 14.29 0.50 3.37
N ALA A 110 15.31 1.33 3.58
CA ALA A 110 16.35 1.09 4.58
C ALA A 110 15.91 1.47 6.00
N LEU A 111 14.99 2.43 6.17
CA LEU A 111 14.50 2.85 7.49
C LEU A 111 13.30 2.00 7.94
N SER A 112 12.45 1.56 7.00
CA SER A 112 11.27 0.74 7.30
C SER A 112 11.64 -0.61 7.90
N LEU A 113 12.72 -1.25 7.43
CA LEU A 113 13.21 -2.54 7.93
C LEU A 113 13.67 -2.48 9.39
N TRP A 114 14.28 -1.35 9.81
CA TRP A 114 14.84 -1.18 11.15
C TRP A 114 13.84 -0.62 12.16
N LEU A 115 12.94 0.26 11.71
CA LEU A 115 11.97 0.92 12.58
C LEU A 115 10.61 0.19 12.62
N GLY A 116 10.42 -0.85 11.81
CA GLY A 116 9.15 -1.60 11.74
C GLY A 116 8.01 -0.79 11.11
N TRP A 117 8.32 0.20 10.27
CA TRP A 117 7.31 0.95 9.54
C TRP A 117 6.85 0.04 8.40
N GLY A 118 5.62 -0.45 8.51
CA GLY A 118 5.02 -1.34 7.52
C GLY A 118 4.14 -0.55 6.56
N ARG A 119 3.94 -1.12 5.36
CA ARG A 119 2.93 -0.67 4.38
C ARG A 119 1.62 -0.36 5.11
N SER A 120 1.11 0.85 4.94
CA SER A 120 -0.13 1.28 5.59
C SER A 120 -1.18 1.66 4.54
N VAL A 121 -2.40 1.18 4.76
CA VAL A 121 -3.58 1.55 3.97
C VAL A 121 -4.40 2.47 4.84
N VAL A 122 -4.55 3.72 4.41
CA VAL A 122 -5.36 4.71 5.12
C VAL A 122 -6.64 4.91 4.35
N SER A 123 -7.77 4.77 5.05
CA SER A 123 -9.07 5.14 4.50
C SER A 123 -9.25 6.65 4.59
N VAL A 124 -9.55 7.28 3.46
CA VAL A 124 -9.69 8.74 3.37
C VAL A 124 -11.18 9.09 3.33
N PRO A 125 -11.67 9.94 4.26
CA PRO A 125 -13.02 10.50 4.21
C PRO A 125 -13.17 11.49 3.04
N ASP A 126 -14.40 11.85 2.68
CA ASP A 126 -14.70 12.95 1.71
C ASP A 126 -13.99 12.85 0.33
N CYS A 127 -13.79 11.65 -0.20
CA CYS A 127 -12.93 11.48 -1.37
C CYS A 127 -13.63 11.38 -2.72
N TYR A 128 -14.96 11.45 -2.74
CA TYR A 128 -15.74 11.51 -3.97
C TYR A 128 -16.21 12.95 -4.19
N GLU A 129 -16.11 13.40 -5.44
CA GLU A 129 -16.58 14.71 -5.85
C GLU A 129 -17.29 14.62 -7.20
N GLY A 130 -18.34 15.40 -7.38
CA GLY A 130 -19.16 15.43 -8.58
C GLY A 130 -19.78 16.79 -8.77
N HIS A 131 -19.73 17.29 -10.00
CA HIS A 131 -20.36 18.53 -10.40
C HIS A 131 -21.29 18.27 -11.58
N ASN A 132 -22.45 18.92 -11.60
CA ASN A 132 -23.48 18.75 -12.63
C ASN A 132 -23.86 17.28 -12.85
N LEU A 133 -24.07 16.54 -11.76
CA LEU A 133 -24.39 15.12 -11.78
C LEU A 133 -25.68 14.83 -12.56
N SER A 134 -26.64 15.76 -12.54
CA SER A 134 -27.87 15.68 -13.35
C SER A 134 -27.60 15.59 -14.87
N ARG A 135 -26.56 16.28 -15.36
CA ARG A 135 -26.28 16.39 -16.80
C ARG A 135 -25.20 15.42 -17.27
N ASP A 136 -24.10 15.34 -16.52
CA ASP A 136 -22.91 14.61 -16.94
C ASP A 136 -22.83 13.23 -16.28
N GLY A 137 -23.52 13.00 -15.15
CA GLY A 137 -23.48 11.74 -14.40
C GLY A 137 -22.08 11.36 -13.88
N LYS A 138 -21.12 12.28 -13.95
CA LYS A 138 -19.70 11.99 -13.72
C LYS A 138 -19.30 12.26 -12.28
N LEU A 139 -18.99 11.19 -11.57
CA LEU A 139 -18.34 11.21 -10.27
C LEU A 139 -16.82 11.05 -10.44
N ARG A 140 -16.03 11.78 -9.67
CA ARG A 140 -14.57 11.70 -9.63
C ARG A 140 -14.12 11.34 -8.21
N CYS A 141 -12.96 10.69 -8.12
CA CYS A 141 -12.27 10.51 -6.85
C CYS A 141 -11.13 11.52 -6.72
N LYS A 142 -11.05 12.24 -5.60
CA LYS A 142 -9.96 13.20 -5.34
C LYS A 142 -8.57 12.57 -5.35
N LEU A 143 -8.48 11.27 -5.02
CA LEU A 143 -7.20 10.55 -4.94
C LEU A 143 -6.79 9.91 -6.26
N HIS A 144 -7.74 9.33 -6.99
CA HIS A 144 -7.48 8.51 -8.17
C HIS A 144 -7.93 9.18 -9.47
N GLY A 145 -8.58 10.34 -9.40
CA GLY A 145 -9.13 11.08 -10.53
C GLY A 145 -10.42 10.46 -11.08
N GLU A 146 -10.65 10.69 -12.37
CA GLU A 146 -11.73 10.07 -13.13
C GLU A 146 -11.25 8.68 -13.57
N ILE A 147 -11.74 7.63 -12.91
CA ILE A 147 -11.44 6.25 -13.31
C ILE A 147 -12.51 5.86 -14.35
N SER A 148 -12.19 6.07 -15.63
CA SER A 148 -12.97 5.49 -16.73
C SER A 148 -12.63 4.01 -16.86
N ASP A 149 -13.65 3.18 -17.06
CA ASP A 149 -13.49 1.76 -17.40
C ASP A 149 -12.76 1.54 -18.73
#